data_AF-A0A6J7EK00-F1
#
_entry.id   AF-A0A6J7EK00-F1
#
_cell.length_a   1.000
_cell.length_b   1.000
_cell.length_c   1.000
_cell.angle_alpha   90.00
_cell.angle_beta   90.00
_cell.angle_gamma   90.00
#
_symmetry.space_group_name_H-M   'P 1'
#
loop_
_entity.id
_entity.type
_entity.pdbx_description
1 polymer ?
#
loop_
_entity_poly.entity_id
_entity_poly.type
_entity_poly.pdbx_seq_one_letter_code
_entity_poly.pdbx_strand_id
1 'polypeptide(L)'
;MITLGRYEFTKTDALRTLGNLDALWSSMMQDRSSTTADAIGAALAARLATRLGAAAGASLDELGTLAASALASEATTGPALAEALDDAWTSLAAACAALRAEGQLPATATGTVTQLSSSKGGVPKLALDAVEVDYGGVIGDVQGSRNHHGRPWQALCLYSDEVINDFRAQGHPIARGSAGENITVTGLSWPDVRPGVRLQLGTVVADVQAYAVPCRHNAQWFTDGDFNRMSSRRGPVSRVYATVIEPGRIVTGDTVILEP
;
A
#
# COMPACT_ATOMS: atom_id res chain seq x y z
N MET A 1 14.01 9.53 -13.65
CA MET A 1 13.64 8.62 -12.56
C MET A 1 14.18 9.22 -11.26
N ILE A 2 13.49 9.02 -10.16
CA ILE A 2 13.95 9.38 -8.81
C ILE A 2 14.26 8.09 -8.08
N THR A 3 15.50 7.94 -7.63
CA THR A 3 15.96 6.76 -6.88
C THR A 3 16.03 7.12 -5.40
N LEU A 4 15.27 6.42 -4.56
CA LEU A 4 15.36 6.52 -3.10
C LEU A 4 15.82 5.18 -2.53
N GLY A 5 17.11 5.08 -2.24
CA GLY A 5 17.74 3.83 -1.81
C GLY A 5 17.55 2.73 -2.85
N ARG A 6 16.66 1.78 -2.55
CA ARG A 6 16.35 0.60 -3.39
C ARG A 6 15.13 0.77 -4.30
N TYR A 7 14.44 1.92 -4.20
CA TYR A 7 13.17 2.15 -4.87
C TYR A 7 13.32 3.14 -6.03
N GLU A 8 12.69 2.79 -7.14
CA GLU A 8 12.65 3.62 -8.35
C GLU A 8 11.26 4.24 -8.50
N PHE A 9 11.21 5.57 -8.59
CA PHE A 9 9.99 6.32 -8.81
C PHE A 9 10.03 7.02 -10.17
N THR A 10 9.00 6.82 -10.98
CA THR A 10 8.75 7.76 -12.09
C THR A 10 8.32 9.12 -11.51
N LYS A 11 8.35 10.18 -12.33
CA LYS A 11 7.81 11.48 -11.91
C LYS A 11 6.37 11.36 -11.43
N THR A 12 5.55 10.58 -12.15
CA THR A 12 4.15 10.32 -11.77
C THR A 12 4.05 9.60 -10.44
N ASP A 13 4.89 8.59 -10.20
CA ASP A 13 4.90 7.85 -8.93
C ASP A 13 5.25 8.77 -7.75
N ALA A 14 6.25 9.64 -7.93
CA ALA A 14 6.66 10.60 -6.91
C ALA A 14 5.55 11.59 -6.57
N LEU A 15 4.98 12.27 -7.57
CA LEU A 15 3.89 13.24 -7.39
C LEU A 15 2.65 12.58 -6.76
N ARG A 16 2.32 11.36 -7.19
CA ARG A 16 1.18 10.62 -6.64
C ARG A 16 1.45 10.09 -5.23
N THR A 17 2.70 9.83 -4.86
CA THR A 17 3.03 9.48 -3.48
C THR A 17 2.86 10.69 -2.57
N LEU A 18 3.38 11.85 -2.96
CA LEU A 18 3.18 13.11 -2.23
C LEU A 18 1.70 13.51 -2.14
N GLY A 19 0.96 13.43 -3.24
CA GLY A 19 -0.48 13.71 -3.25
C GLY A 19 -1.35 12.68 -2.52
N ASN A 20 -0.78 11.59 -2.00
CA ASN A 20 -1.47 10.63 -1.12
C ASN A 20 -0.88 10.62 0.30
N LEU A 21 -0.01 11.57 0.64
CA LEU A 21 0.72 11.57 1.90
C LEU A 21 -0.21 11.56 3.12
N ASP A 22 -1.25 12.39 3.12
CA ASP A 22 -2.24 12.40 4.19
C ASP A 22 -2.99 11.08 4.31
N ALA A 23 -3.42 10.49 3.19
CA ALA A 23 -4.12 9.22 3.19
C ALA A 23 -3.23 8.07 3.72
N LEU A 24 -1.94 8.06 3.35
CA LEU A 24 -0.96 7.10 3.86
C LEU A 24 -0.75 7.29 5.37
N TRP A 25 -0.54 8.53 5.80
CA TRP A 25 -0.33 8.88 7.20
C TRP A 25 -1.55 8.55 8.07
N SER A 26 -2.73 8.99 7.65
CA SER A 26 -4.00 8.74 8.33
C SER A 26 -4.31 7.24 8.44
N SER A 27 -4.06 6.46 7.38
CA SER A 27 -4.26 5.00 7.44
C SER A 27 -3.28 4.31 8.40
N MET A 28 -2.05 4.82 8.48
CA MET A 28 -1.04 4.35 9.42
C MET A 28 -1.35 4.72 10.87
N MET A 29 -1.97 5.88 11.12
CA MET A 29 -2.31 6.34 12.48
C MET A 29 -3.69 5.89 12.95
N GLN A 30 -4.48 5.26 12.08
CA GLN A 30 -5.85 4.84 12.39
C GLN A 30 -5.91 3.95 13.64
N ASP A 31 -6.71 4.37 14.62
CA ASP A 31 -6.93 3.69 15.90
C ASP A 31 -5.64 3.46 16.71
N ARG A 32 -4.68 4.40 16.63
CA ARG A 32 -3.40 4.37 17.35
C ARG A 32 -3.14 5.70 18.05
N SER A 33 -2.31 5.65 19.08
CA SER A 33 -1.80 6.83 19.76
C SER A 33 -0.29 6.71 19.89
N SER A 34 0.46 7.66 19.34
CA SER A 34 1.92 7.64 19.35
C SER A 34 2.51 9.04 19.33
N THR A 35 3.03 9.47 20.48
CA THR A 35 3.72 10.77 20.61
C THR A 35 4.91 10.87 19.66
N THR A 36 5.64 9.77 19.44
CA THR A 36 6.80 9.77 18.55
C THR A 36 6.37 9.87 17.09
N ALA A 37 5.36 9.11 16.66
CA ALA A 37 4.85 9.23 15.29
C ALA A 37 4.28 10.64 15.06
N ASP A 38 3.52 11.20 16.00
CA ASP A 38 2.97 12.55 15.90
C ASP A 38 4.07 13.60 15.73
N ALA A 39 5.16 13.49 16.51
CA ALA A 39 6.31 14.39 16.38
C ALA A 39 7.00 14.26 15.01
N ILE A 40 7.13 13.04 14.47
CA ILE A 40 7.67 12.80 13.12
C ILE A 40 6.78 13.46 12.07
N GLY A 41 5.46 13.33 12.19
CA GLY A 41 4.48 13.94 11.28
C GLY A 41 4.55 15.47 11.29
N ALA A 42 4.63 16.08 12.48
CA ALA A 42 4.79 17.51 12.61
C ALA A 42 6.12 18.01 12.01
N ALA A 43 7.22 17.27 12.23
CA ALA A 43 8.51 17.59 11.63
C ALA A 43 8.50 17.47 10.11
N LEU A 44 7.84 16.45 9.56
CA LEU A 44 7.63 16.28 8.12
C LEU A 44 6.84 17.46 7.53
N ALA A 45 5.72 17.83 8.16
CA ALA A 45 4.91 18.96 7.73
C ALA A 45 5.72 20.27 7.70
N ALA A 46 6.54 20.53 8.73
CA ALA A 46 7.41 21.70 8.78
C ALA A 46 8.46 21.74 7.66
N ARG A 47 9.09 20.59 7.35
CA ARG A 47 10.07 20.49 6.25
C ARG A 47 9.41 20.72 4.90
N LEU A 48 8.26 20.09 4.64
CA LEU A 48 7.50 20.28 3.39
C LEU A 48 6.99 21.71 3.25
N ALA A 49 6.46 22.32 4.32
CA ALA A 49 6.00 23.71 4.27
C ALA A 49 7.13 24.67 3.91
N THR A 50 8.30 24.50 4.52
CA THR A 50 9.50 25.29 4.19
C THR A 50 9.90 25.11 2.73
N ARG A 51 9.93 23.86 2.25
CA ARG A 51 10.36 23.51 0.88
C ARG A 51 9.39 24.04 -0.20
N LEU A 52 8.10 24.07 0.10
CA LEU A 52 7.04 24.50 -0.81
C LEU A 52 6.68 25.99 -0.67
N GLY A 53 7.27 26.71 0.29
CA GLY A 53 6.88 28.09 0.61
C GLY A 53 5.44 28.20 1.12
N ALA A 54 4.93 27.16 1.77
CA ALA A 54 3.58 27.13 2.32
C ALA A 54 3.51 27.84 3.68
N ALA A 55 2.29 28.19 4.11
CA ALA A 55 2.07 28.74 5.44
C ALA A 55 2.50 27.76 6.55
N ALA A 56 3.03 28.29 7.65
CA ALA A 56 3.30 27.49 8.84
C ALA A 56 2.01 26.86 9.38
N GLY A 57 2.07 25.58 9.74
CA GLY A 57 0.92 24.84 10.26
C GLY A 57 0.00 24.22 9.20
N ALA A 58 0.36 24.28 7.92
CA ALA A 58 -0.35 23.55 6.87
C ALA A 58 -0.36 22.03 7.16
N SER A 59 -1.51 21.41 6.89
CA SER A 59 -1.72 19.96 7.05
C SER A 59 -0.92 19.16 6.01
N LEU A 60 -0.71 17.86 6.28
CA LEU A 60 -0.08 16.96 5.30
C LEU A 60 -0.91 16.84 4.01
N ASP A 61 -2.23 17.02 4.07
CA ASP A 61 -3.10 17.01 2.88
C ASP A 61 -2.88 18.25 2.01
N GLU A 62 -2.87 19.44 2.61
CA GLU A 62 -2.57 20.70 1.93
C GLU A 62 -1.16 20.68 1.33
N LEU A 63 -0.17 20.21 2.10
CA LEU A 63 1.22 20.13 1.67
C LEU A 63 1.42 19.07 0.58
N GLY A 64 0.77 17.91 0.69
CA GLY A 64 0.83 16.86 -0.32
C GLY A 64 0.21 17.32 -1.65
N THR A 65 -0.93 17.99 -1.60
CA THR A 65 -1.61 18.57 -2.77
C THR A 65 -0.78 19.69 -3.41
N LEU A 66 -0.20 20.57 -2.59
CA LEU A 66 0.66 21.64 -3.06
C LEU A 66 1.94 21.07 -3.71
N ALA A 67 2.59 20.09 -3.07
CA ALA A 67 3.76 19.43 -3.63
C ALA A 67 3.46 18.78 -4.98
N ALA A 68 2.35 18.03 -5.06
CA ALA A 68 1.95 17.34 -6.27
C ALA A 68 1.61 18.29 -7.43
N SER A 69 1.17 19.52 -7.14
CA SER A 69 0.81 20.51 -8.17
C SER A 69 1.97 21.44 -8.53
N ALA A 70 2.67 22.02 -7.55
CA ALA A 70 3.80 22.92 -7.77
C ALA A 70 4.94 22.23 -8.53
N LEU A 71 5.27 21.01 -8.11
CA LEU A 71 6.37 20.23 -8.67
C LEU A 71 5.98 19.48 -9.96
N ALA A 72 4.70 19.51 -10.35
CA ALA A 72 4.27 18.94 -11.63
C ALA A 72 4.73 19.78 -12.83
N SER A 73 4.87 21.10 -12.65
CA SER A 73 5.17 22.06 -13.72
C SER A 73 6.63 22.04 -14.20
N GLU A 74 7.56 21.49 -13.41
CA GLU A 74 8.97 21.35 -13.80
C GLU A 74 9.11 20.31 -14.92
N ALA A 75 9.73 20.65 -16.05
CA ALA A 75 9.83 19.76 -17.23
C ALA A 75 10.62 18.45 -16.97
N THR A 76 11.36 18.37 -15.86
CA THR A 76 12.18 17.22 -15.43
C THR A 76 11.85 16.81 -13.99
N THR A 77 12.25 15.60 -13.58
CA THR A 77 12.34 15.23 -12.16
C THR A 77 13.41 16.10 -11.49
N GLY A 78 13.01 17.27 -10.98
CA GLY A 78 13.93 18.21 -10.34
C GLY A 78 14.36 17.77 -8.94
N PRO A 79 15.45 18.35 -8.39
CA PRO A 79 15.93 18.09 -7.03
C PRO A 79 14.84 18.28 -5.97
N ALA A 80 13.99 19.31 -6.11
CA ALA A 80 12.93 19.61 -5.16
C ALA A 80 11.90 18.48 -5.01
N LEU A 81 11.54 17.81 -6.12
CA LEU A 81 10.64 16.65 -6.10
C LEU A 81 11.29 15.44 -5.44
N ALA A 82 12.57 15.20 -5.70
CA ALA A 82 13.30 14.11 -5.06
C ALA A 82 13.43 14.32 -3.54
N GLU A 83 13.77 15.54 -3.12
CA GLU A 83 13.91 15.89 -1.70
C GLU A 83 12.58 15.84 -0.94
N ALA A 84 11.49 16.36 -1.53
CA ALA A 84 10.16 16.26 -0.92
C ALA A 84 9.70 14.80 -0.80
N LEU A 85 9.96 13.99 -1.83
CA LEU A 85 9.66 12.56 -1.79
C LEU A 85 10.49 11.84 -0.72
N ASP A 86 11.78 12.16 -0.61
CA ASP A 86 12.67 11.58 0.42
C ASP A 86 12.20 11.93 1.83
N ASP A 87 11.85 13.20 2.07
CA ASP A 87 11.26 13.65 3.34
C ASP A 87 10.02 12.80 3.71
N ALA A 88 9.09 12.63 2.76
CA ALA A 88 7.87 11.87 2.96
C ALA A 88 8.17 10.38 3.20
N TRP A 89 9.00 9.77 2.36
CA TRP A 89 9.34 8.35 2.40
C TRP A 89 10.05 7.95 3.69
N THR A 90 11.06 8.73 4.08
CA THR A 90 11.82 8.49 5.32
C THR A 90 10.96 8.70 6.56
N SER A 91 10.07 9.70 6.56
CA SER A 91 9.19 9.97 7.70
C SER A 91 8.12 8.89 7.88
N LEU A 92 7.54 8.37 6.78
CA LEU A 92 6.61 7.23 6.85
C LEU A 92 7.30 6.00 7.43
N ALA A 93 8.51 5.67 6.96
CA ALA A 93 9.28 4.55 7.50
C ALA A 93 9.62 4.72 8.99
N ALA A 94 10.03 5.92 9.39
CA ALA A 94 10.34 6.24 10.79
C ALA A 94 9.10 6.15 11.70
N ALA A 95 7.95 6.62 11.23
CA ALA A 95 6.70 6.53 11.98
C ALA A 95 6.22 5.08 12.13
N CYS A 96 6.32 4.25 11.08
CA CYS A 96 6.06 2.81 11.19
C CYS A 96 6.96 2.15 12.26
N ALA A 97 8.26 2.48 12.26
CA ALA A 97 9.19 1.96 13.25
C ALA A 97 8.85 2.41 14.69
N ALA A 98 8.40 3.67 14.85
CA ALA A 98 7.94 4.18 16.14
C ALA A 98 6.69 3.44 16.65
N LEU A 99 5.69 3.25 15.79
CA LEU A 99 4.46 2.52 16.13
C LEU A 99 4.76 1.07 16.56
N ARG A 100 5.70 0.41 15.90
CA ARG A 100 6.20 -0.91 16.28
C ARG A 100 6.85 -0.90 17.66
N ALA A 101 7.77 0.03 17.90
CA ALA A 101 8.50 0.13 19.17
C ALA A 101 7.56 0.46 20.36
N GLU A 102 6.48 1.19 20.11
CA GLU A 102 5.48 1.57 21.10
C GLU A 102 4.34 0.55 21.28
N GLY A 103 4.42 -0.62 20.63
CA GLY A 103 3.43 -1.69 20.75
C GLY A 103 2.05 -1.32 20.19
N GLN A 104 1.99 -0.40 19.21
CA GLN A 104 0.74 0.03 18.56
C GLN A 104 0.28 -0.92 17.44
N LEU A 105 1.05 -1.98 17.17
CA LEU A 105 0.81 -2.93 16.09
C LEU A 105 0.33 -4.28 16.64
N PRO A 106 -0.49 -5.04 15.88
CA PRO A 106 -1.00 -6.34 16.31
C PRO A 106 0.13 -7.33 16.66
N ALA A 107 -0.20 -8.33 17.48
CA ALA A 107 0.73 -9.39 17.83
C ALA A 107 1.08 -10.27 16.62
N THR A 108 2.19 -11.00 16.72
CA THR A 108 2.62 -11.96 15.70
C THR A 108 1.53 -13.00 15.43
N ALA A 109 1.26 -13.25 14.16
CA ALA A 109 0.29 -14.25 13.71
C ALA A 109 0.80 -14.99 12.48
N THR A 110 0.24 -16.17 12.22
CA THR A 110 0.66 -17.02 11.11
C THR A 110 -0.53 -17.36 10.23
N GLY A 111 -0.34 -17.24 8.92
CA GLY A 111 -1.29 -17.64 7.89
C GLY A 111 -0.61 -18.44 6.79
N THR A 112 -1.28 -18.54 5.64
CA THR A 112 -0.80 -19.30 4.48
C THR A 112 -1.20 -18.60 3.19
N VAL A 113 -0.32 -18.62 2.20
CA VAL A 113 -0.62 -18.17 0.84
C VAL A 113 -1.56 -19.17 0.16
N THR A 114 -2.77 -18.75 -0.18
CA THR A 114 -3.78 -19.62 -0.81
C THR A 114 -3.80 -19.52 -2.33
N GLN A 115 -3.43 -18.36 -2.88
CA GLN A 115 -3.28 -18.18 -4.32
C GLN A 115 -2.32 -17.03 -4.62
N LEU A 116 -1.45 -17.23 -5.60
CA LEU A 116 -0.68 -16.17 -6.23
C LEU A 116 -1.32 -15.82 -7.57
N SER A 117 -1.38 -14.53 -7.90
CA SER A 117 -2.07 -14.06 -9.10
C SER A 117 -1.32 -12.94 -9.81
N SER A 118 -1.33 -12.96 -11.14
CA SER A 118 -0.81 -11.86 -11.97
C SER A 118 -1.68 -11.65 -13.21
N SER A 119 -1.52 -10.50 -13.86
CA SER A 119 -2.14 -10.21 -15.15
C SER A 119 -1.21 -9.39 -16.02
N LYS A 120 -1.47 -9.36 -17.33
CA LYS A 120 -0.88 -8.36 -18.23
C LYS A 120 -1.67 -7.04 -18.24
N GLY A 121 -2.40 -6.77 -17.16
CA GLY A 121 -3.33 -5.64 -16.99
C GLY A 121 -4.77 -6.08 -16.83
N GLY A 122 -5.49 -5.39 -15.94
CA GLY A 122 -6.92 -5.62 -15.69
C GLY A 122 -7.22 -6.62 -14.58
N VAL A 123 -8.49 -6.98 -14.48
CA VAL A 123 -9.02 -8.00 -13.56
C VAL A 123 -9.95 -8.94 -14.34
N PRO A 124 -10.00 -10.24 -14.00
CA PRO A 124 -9.30 -10.89 -12.88
C PRO A 124 -7.82 -11.17 -13.18
N LYS A 125 -6.98 -11.20 -12.15
CA LYS A 125 -5.64 -11.77 -12.22
C LYS A 125 -5.72 -13.30 -12.21
N LEU A 126 -4.85 -13.94 -12.97
CA LEU A 126 -4.85 -15.39 -13.15
C LEU A 126 -3.90 -16.07 -12.17
N ALA A 127 -4.26 -17.26 -11.71
CA ALA A 127 -3.51 -18.03 -10.74
C ALA A 127 -2.13 -18.48 -11.27
N LEU A 128 -1.16 -18.52 -10.36
CA LEU A 128 0.20 -19.00 -10.57
C LEU A 128 0.61 -19.90 -9.40
N ASP A 129 1.46 -20.88 -9.67
CA ASP A 129 2.01 -21.75 -8.62
C ASP A 129 3.07 -21.03 -7.77
N ALA A 130 3.81 -20.11 -8.39
CA ALA A 130 4.85 -19.31 -7.76
C ALA A 130 5.03 -17.95 -8.47
N VAL A 131 5.59 -16.99 -7.75
CA VAL A 131 5.97 -15.68 -8.28
C VAL A 131 7.36 -15.26 -7.80
N GLU A 132 8.10 -14.58 -8.67
CA GLU A 132 9.28 -13.81 -8.31
C GLU A 132 8.85 -12.37 -8.03
N VAL A 133 9.42 -11.76 -6.99
CA VAL A 133 9.07 -10.42 -6.52
C VAL A 133 10.33 -9.56 -6.45
N ASP A 134 10.29 -8.39 -7.09
CA ASP A 134 11.29 -7.33 -6.96
C ASP A 134 10.74 -6.12 -6.18
N TYR A 135 11.52 -5.04 -6.08
CA TYR A 135 11.09 -3.81 -5.39
C TYR A 135 9.89 -3.10 -6.06
N GLY A 136 9.62 -3.41 -7.33
CA GLY A 136 8.47 -2.92 -8.09
C GLY A 136 7.23 -3.82 -7.99
N GLY A 137 7.37 -5.05 -7.50
CA GLY A 137 6.26 -5.98 -7.27
C GLY A 137 6.48 -7.36 -7.89
N VAL A 138 5.38 -8.04 -8.21
CA VAL A 138 5.43 -9.35 -8.90
C VAL A 138 5.98 -9.17 -10.32
N ILE A 139 7.07 -9.86 -10.63
CA ILE A 139 7.69 -9.82 -11.96
C ILE A 139 6.69 -10.38 -13.00
N GLY A 140 6.42 -9.58 -14.02
CA GLY A 140 5.46 -9.92 -15.08
C GLY A 140 4.01 -9.49 -14.81
N ASP A 141 3.69 -8.97 -13.63
CA ASP A 141 2.40 -8.29 -13.40
C ASP A 141 2.46 -6.87 -13.97
N VAL A 142 1.60 -6.60 -14.96
CA VAL A 142 1.56 -5.28 -15.61
C VAL A 142 0.37 -4.50 -15.09
N GLN A 143 0.64 -3.34 -14.50
CA GLN A 143 -0.39 -2.37 -14.16
C GLN A 143 -0.70 -1.50 -15.38
N GLY A 144 -1.74 -1.85 -16.14
CA GLY A 144 -2.11 -1.18 -17.39
C GLY A 144 -2.38 0.33 -17.30
N SER A 145 -2.54 0.88 -16.08
CA SER A 145 -2.60 2.32 -15.81
C SER A 145 -1.74 2.68 -14.59
N ARG A 146 -0.55 3.25 -14.83
CA ARG A 146 0.34 3.74 -13.76
C ARG A 146 -0.13 5.04 -13.07
N ASN A 147 -1.20 5.66 -13.56
CA ASN A 147 -1.76 6.87 -12.92
C ASN A 147 -2.28 6.61 -11.49
N HIS A 148 -2.63 5.36 -11.19
CA HIS A 148 -3.29 4.98 -9.93
C HIS A 148 -2.63 3.78 -9.23
N HIS A 149 -1.64 3.13 -9.84
CA HIS A 149 -1.07 1.86 -9.40
C HIS A 149 0.42 1.76 -9.74
N GLY A 150 1.12 0.81 -9.10
CA GLY A 150 2.52 0.49 -9.43
C GLY A 150 3.56 1.41 -8.79
N ARG A 151 3.15 2.21 -7.79
CA ARG A 151 4.09 2.94 -6.92
C ARG A 151 4.82 1.93 -6.02
N PRO A 152 6.06 2.20 -5.57
CA PRO A 152 6.78 1.30 -4.67
C PRO A 152 5.99 0.88 -3.42
N TRP A 153 5.17 1.77 -2.86
CA TRP A 153 4.29 1.44 -1.73
C TRP A 153 3.06 0.57 -2.07
N GLN A 154 2.86 0.28 -3.36
CA GLN A 154 1.82 -0.59 -3.91
C GLN A 154 2.40 -1.80 -4.65
N ALA A 155 3.67 -2.14 -4.40
CA ALA A 155 4.37 -3.22 -5.10
C ALA A 155 3.61 -4.55 -5.01
N LEU A 156 3.02 -4.85 -3.85
CA LEU A 156 2.17 -6.02 -3.66
C LEU A 156 0.76 -5.60 -3.25
N CYS A 157 -0.25 -6.28 -3.80
CA CYS A 157 -1.63 -6.19 -3.34
C CYS A 157 -2.05 -7.52 -2.71
N LEU A 158 -2.53 -7.50 -1.46
CA LEU A 158 -2.93 -8.70 -0.73
C LEU A 158 -4.43 -8.68 -0.40
N TYR A 159 -5.03 -9.88 -0.34
CA TYR A 159 -6.41 -10.05 0.11
C TYR A 159 -6.64 -11.30 0.97
N SER A 160 -7.64 -11.27 1.86
CA SER A 160 -8.04 -12.42 2.67
C SER A 160 -8.99 -13.32 1.88
N ASP A 161 -8.71 -14.62 1.94
CA ASP A 161 -9.59 -15.65 1.39
C ASP A 161 -10.92 -15.70 2.14
N GLU A 162 -10.89 -15.51 3.46
CA GLU A 162 -12.09 -15.43 4.31
C GLU A 162 -13.01 -14.29 3.86
N VAL A 163 -12.49 -13.08 3.63
CA VAL A 163 -13.27 -11.93 3.15
C VAL A 163 -13.87 -12.20 1.76
N ILE A 164 -13.10 -12.81 0.86
CA ILE A 164 -13.60 -13.22 -0.46
C ILE A 164 -14.74 -14.23 -0.31
N ASN A 165 -14.56 -15.23 0.56
CA ASN A 165 -15.57 -16.26 0.81
C ASN A 165 -16.84 -15.70 1.46
N ASP A 166 -16.72 -14.70 2.34
CA ASP A 166 -17.88 -14.00 2.92
C ASP A 166 -18.70 -13.26 1.85
N PHE A 167 -18.05 -12.60 0.89
CA PHE A 167 -18.77 -11.98 -0.23
C PHE A 167 -19.39 -13.02 -1.16
N ARG A 168 -18.73 -14.16 -1.38
CA ARG A 168 -19.30 -15.28 -2.13
C ARG A 168 -20.53 -15.87 -1.46
N ALA A 169 -20.49 -16.02 -0.13
CA ALA A 169 -21.62 -16.50 0.67
C ALA A 169 -22.83 -15.54 0.57
N GLN A 170 -22.59 -14.24 0.36
CA GLN A 170 -23.62 -13.24 0.05
C GLN A 170 -24.13 -13.29 -1.40
N GLY A 171 -23.62 -14.20 -2.23
CA GLY A 171 -24.04 -14.40 -3.62
C GLY A 171 -23.26 -13.57 -4.65
N HIS A 172 -22.18 -12.90 -4.27
CA HIS A 172 -21.36 -12.13 -5.20
C HIS A 172 -20.37 -13.04 -5.98
N PRO A 173 -20.20 -12.86 -7.30
CA PRO A 173 -19.34 -13.71 -8.13
C PRO A 173 -17.84 -13.37 -7.99
N ILE A 174 -17.41 -12.84 -6.85
CA ILE A 174 -16.01 -12.54 -6.58
C ILE A 174 -15.23 -13.84 -6.29
N ALA A 175 -14.01 -13.92 -6.79
CA ALA A 175 -13.10 -15.03 -6.53
C ALA A 175 -11.66 -14.51 -6.32
N ARG A 176 -10.75 -15.38 -5.92
CA ARG A 176 -9.32 -15.06 -5.84
C ARG A 176 -8.80 -14.51 -7.18
N GLY A 177 -8.05 -13.42 -7.13
CA GLY A 177 -7.57 -12.64 -8.27
C GLY A 177 -8.59 -11.65 -8.84
N SER A 178 -9.87 -11.73 -8.46
CA SER A 178 -10.93 -10.86 -9.01
C SER A 178 -10.74 -9.41 -8.63
N ALA A 179 -10.32 -9.15 -7.38
CA ALA A 179 -10.12 -7.81 -6.89
C ALA A 179 -8.73 -7.27 -7.30
N GLY A 180 -7.98 -7.94 -8.18
CA GLY A 180 -6.68 -7.47 -8.65
C GLY A 180 -5.54 -7.61 -7.62
N GLU A 181 -5.77 -8.38 -6.56
CA GLU A 181 -4.74 -8.79 -5.61
C GLU A 181 -3.71 -9.72 -6.29
N ASN A 182 -2.45 -9.59 -5.86
CA ASN A 182 -1.38 -10.48 -6.26
C ASN A 182 -1.31 -11.73 -5.36
N ILE A 183 -1.69 -11.58 -4.10
CA ILE A 183 -1.53 -12.62 -3.09
C ILE A 183 -2.83 -12.73 -2.31
N THR A 184 -3.47 -13.89 -2.37
CA THR A 184 -4.55 -14.25 -1.45
C THR A 184 -3.96 -15.06 -0.30
N VAL A 185 -4.34 -14.73 0.93
CA VAL A 185 -3.87 -15.40 2.16
C VAL A 185 -5.06 -15.87 3.01
N THR A 186 -4.83 -16.85 3.88
CA THR A 186 -5.80 -17.34 4.88
C THR A 186 -5.12 -17.51 6.24
N GLY A 187 -5.89 -17.60 7.32
CA GLY A 187 -5.42 -17.87 8.68
C GLY A 187 -4.95 -16.63 9.45
N LEU A 188 -4.95 -15.46 8.81
CA LEU A 188 -4.74 -14.17 9.46
C LEU A 188 -6.07 -13.51 9.77
N SER A 189 -6.19 -12.96 10.98
CA SER A 189 -7.25 -12.01 11.31
C SER A 189 -7.11 -10.79 10.41
N TRP A 190 -8.03 -10.61 9.47
CA TRP A 190 -7.91 -9.55 8.46
C TRP A 190 -7.86 -8.12 9.03
N PRO A 191 -8.53 -7.78 10.14
CA PRO A 191 -8.33 -6.49 10.81
C PRO A 191 -6.88 -6.22 11.24
N ASP A 192 -6.09 -7.27 11.49
CA ASP A 192 -4.69 -7.15 11.92
C ASP A 192 -3.73 -6.96 10.74
N VAL A 193 -4.14 -7.34 9.52
CA VAL A 193 -3.38 -7.07 8.29
C VAL A 193 -3.63 -5.61 7.87
N ARG A 194 -3.01 -4.68 8.58
CA ARG A 194 -3.24 -3.22 8.45
C ARG A 194 -1.94 -2.42 8.31
N PRO A 195 -1.97 -1.18 7.80
CA PRO A 195 -0.77 -0.36 7.61
C PRO A 195 0.18 -0.34 8.81
N GLY A 196 1.48 -0.47 8.58
CA GLY A 196 2.52 -0.51 9.61
C GLY A 196 3.03 -1.92 9.94
N VAL A 197 2.20 -2.97 9.80
CA VAL A 197 2.64 -4.36 10.05
C VAL A 197 3.62 -4.85 8.98
N ARG A 198 4.47 -5.78 9.37
CA ARG A 198 5.38 -6.49 8.48
C ARG A 198 4.84 -7.87 8.16
N LEU A 199 5.00 -8.29 6.91
CA LEU A 199 4.65 -9.62 6.43
C LEU A 199 5.89 -10.29 5.86
N GLN A 200 6.16 -11.52 6.30
CA GLN A 200 7.06 -12.44 5.61
C GLN A 200 6.22 -13.46 4.83
N LEU A 201 6.42 -13.55 3.52
CA LEU A 201 5.74 -14.48 2.62
C LEU A 201 6.79 -15.25 1.81
N GLY A 202 7.00 -16.53 2.12
CA GLY A 202 8.13 -17.27 1.54
C GLY A 202 9.46 -16.59 1.89
N THR A 203 10.24 -16.19 0.89
CA THR A 203 11.47 -15.41 1.10
C THR A 203 11.29 -13.89 0.95
N VAL A 204 10.06 -13.42 0.68
CA VAL A 204 9.75 -12.00 0.54
C VAL A 204 9.42 -11.40 1.90
N VAL A 205 9.95 -10.21 2.18
CA VAL A 205 9.52 -9.38 3.32
C VAL A 205 8.87 -8.12 2.78
N ALA A 206 7.70 -7.77 3.29
CA ALA A 206 6.94 -6.60 2.86
C ALA A 206 6.27 -5.86 4.03
N ASP A 207 6.25 -4.53 3.98
CA ASP A 207 5.54 -3.70 4.96
C ASP A 207 4.21 -3.24 4.37
N VAL A 208 3.11 -3.47 5.08
CA VAL A 208 1.79 -2.98 4.67
C VAL A 208 1.76 -1.46 4.80
N GLN A 209 1.42 -0.75 3.72
CA GLN A 209 1.46 0.72 3.68
C GLN A 209 0.09 1.37 3.66
N ALA A 210 -0.89 0.74 3.00
CA ALA A 210 -2.19 1.37 2.78
C ALA A 210 -3.29 0.35 2.50
N TYR A 211 -4.54 0.78 2.70
CA TYR A 211 -5.69 0.08 2.15
C TYR A 211 -5.84 0.38 0.66
N ALA A 212 -6.17 -0.64 -0.13
CA ALA A 212 -6.36 -0.47 -1.57
C ALA A 212 -7.76 0.04 -1.90
N VAL A 213 -7.83 1.27 -2.43
CA VAL A 213 -9.08 1.88 -2.88
C VAL A 213 -9.73 1.01 -3.97
N PRO A 214 -11.00 0.61 -3.81
CA PRO A 214 -11.75 -0.09 -4.86
C PRO A 214 -11.88 0.76 -6.14
N CYS A 215 -11.84 0.13 -7.31
CA CYS A 215 -12.01 0.81 -8.59
C CYS A 215 -13.20 0.23 -9.39
N ARG A 216 -13.69 0.98 -10.37
CA ARG A 216 -14.86 0.61 -11.18
C ARG A 216 -14.75 -0.76 -11.87
N HIS A 217 -13.53 -1.23 -12.16
CA HIS A 217 -13.34 -2.56 -12.78
C HIS A 217 -13.75 -3.70 -11.84
N ASN A 218 -13.87 -3.44 -10.54
CA ASN A 218 -14.36 -4.41 -9.57
C ASN A 218 -15.89 -4.53 -9.54
N ALA A 219 -16.63 -3.60 -10.17
CA ALA A 219 -18.10 -3.60 -10.13
C ALA A 219 -18.71 -4.91 -10.63
N GLN A 220 -18.07 -5.52 -11.63
CA GLN A 220 -18.51 -6.79 -12.22
C GLN A 220 -18.50 -7.98 -11.22
N TRP A 221 -17.81 -7.86 -10.09
CA TRP A 221 -17.71 -8.92 -9.07
C TRP A 221 -18.75 -8.80 -7.97
N PHE A 222 -19.61 -7.78 -8.02
CA PHE A 222 -20.69 -7.57 -7.08
C PHE A 222 -22.01 -7.53 -7.84
N THR A 223 -22.98 -8.33 -7.41
CA THR A 223 -24.27 -8.51 -8.10
C THR A 223 -25.10 -7.23 -8.20
N ASP A 224 -24.88 -6.28 -7.30
CA ASP A 224 -25.48 -4.95 -7.29
C ASP A 224 -24.57 -3.88 -7.92
N GLY A 225 -23.38 -4.25 -8.39
CA GLY A 225 -22.37 -3.34 -8.93
C GLY A 225 -21.65 -2.50 -7.86
N ASP A 226 -21.94 -2.68 -6.57
CA ASP A 226 -21.37 -1.84 -5.50
C ASP A 226 -19.98 -2.32 -5.08
N PHE A 227 -18.98 -1.98 -5.89
CA PHE A 227 -17.58 -2.29 -5.57
C PHE A 227 -17.03 -1.58 -4.32
N ASN A 228 -17.74 -0.60 -3.75
CA ASN A 228 -17.32 0.02 -2.48
C ASN A 228 -17.55 -0.91 -1.29
N ARG A 229 -18.19 -2.07 -1.48
CA ARG A 229 -18.25 -3.17 -0.50
C ARG A 229 -16.87 -3.54 0.06
N MET A 230 -15.81 -3.45 -0.75
CA MET A 230 -14.43 -3.71 -0.33
C MET A 230 -13.69 -2.47 0.20
N SER A 231 -14.38 -1.37 0.48
CA SER A 231 -13.73 -0.16 1.02
C SER A 231 -13.38 -0.36 2.49
N SER A 232 -12.21 0.12 2.93
CA SER A 232 -11.85 0.15 4.36
C SER A 232 -12.82 0.99 5.19
N ARG A 233 -13.55 1.93 4.56
CA ARG A 233 -14.63 2.70 5.20
C ARG A 233 -15.86 1.85 5.56
N ARG A 234 -15.96 0.62 5.04
CA ARG A 234 -17.02 -0.35 5.35
C ARG A 234 -16.57 -1.44 6.31
N GLY A 235 -15.40 -1.27 6.92
CA GLY A 235 -14.81 -2.20 7.88
C GLY A 235 -13.53 -2.86 7.36
N PRO A 236 -13.02 -3.86 8.09
CA PRO A 236 -11.79 -4.57 7.77
C PRO A 236 -12.05 -5.58 6.65
N VAL A 237 -12.42 -5.09 5.46
CA VAL A 237 -12.76 -5.89 4.27
C VAL A 237 -11.98 -5.46 3.04
N SER A 238 -11.13 -4.45 3.18
CA SER A 238 -10.30 -3.92 2.11
C SER A 238 -9.11 -4.83 1.85
N ARG A 239 -8.73 -4.93 0.58
CA ARG A 239 -7.37 -5.31 0.20
C ARG A 239 -6.36 -4.35 0.81
N VAL A 240 -5.11 -4.80 0.92
CA VAL A 240 -3.99 -3.95 1.35
C VAL A 240 -2.91 -3.87 0.28
N TYR A 241 -2.19 -2.76 0.30
CA TYR A 241 -0.97 -2.54 -0.48
C TYR A 241 0.24 -2.63 0.44
N ALA A 242 1.31 -3.28 -0.03
CA ALA A 242 2.55 -3.43 0.69
C ALA A 242 3.77 -3.03 -0.17
N THR A 243 4.77 -2.46 0.51
CA THR A 243 6.12 -2.21 -0.05
C THR A 243 6.98 -3.43 0.14
N VAL A 244 7.72 -3.84 -0.88
CA VAL A 244 8.70 -4.91 -0.77
C VAL A 244 9.96 -4.38 -0.06
N ILE A 245 10.29 -4.95 1.08
CA ILE A 245 11.50 -4.66 1.84
C ILE A 245 12.62 -5.59 1.37
N GLU A 246 12.33 -6.89 1.24
CA GLU A 246 13.27 -7.90 0.74
C GLU A 246 12.65 -8.62 -0.45
N PRO A 247 13.23 -8.49 -1.66
CA PRO A 247 12.83 -9.25 -2.84
C PRO A 247 13.04 -10.75 -2.62
N GLY A 248 12.30 -11.55 -3.37
CA GLY A 248 12.38 -12.98 -3.21
C GLY A 248 11.31 -13.71 -4.00
N ARG A 249 11.02 -14.91 -3.54
CA ARG A 249 10.12 -15.85 -4.20
C ARG A 249 9.02 -16.27 -3.23
N ILE A 250 7.81 -16.36 -3.76
CA ILE A 250 6.64 -16.86 -3.04
C ILE A 250 6.08 -18.04 -3.83
N VAL A 251 5.72 -19.10 -3.12
CA VAL A 251 5.03 -20.27 -3.64
C VAL A 251 3.68 -20.40 -2.96
N THR A 252 2.67 -20.87 -3.70
CA THR A 252 1.38 -21.22 -3.11
C THR A 252 1.57 -22.26 -2.00
N GLY A 253 0.95 -22.03 -0.85
CA GLY A 253 1.15 -22.85 0.35
C GLY A 253 2.26 -22.36 1.28
N ASP A 254 3.04 -21.35 0.91
CA ASP A 254 4.03 -20.75 1.82
C ASP A 254 3.36 -20.18 3.07
N THR A 255 4.03 -20.34 4.20
CA THR A 255 3.68 -19.69 5.45
C THR A 255 3.73 -18.17 5.29
N VAL A 256 2.74 -17.49 5.83
CA VAL A 256 2.74 -16.04 6.02
C VAL A 256 2.96 -15.74 7.48
N ILE A 257 3.98 -14.97 7.83
CA ILE A 257 4.20 -14.49 9.19
C ILE A 257 3.87 -13.00 9.21
N LEU A 258 2.89 -12.63 10.01
CA LEU A 258 2.61 -11.25 10.36
C LEU A 258 3.40 -10.90 11.61
N GLU A 259 4.14 -9.81 11.56
CA GLU A 259 4.86 -9.24 12.68
C GLU A 259 4.35 -7.81 12.95
N PRO A 260 4.31 -7.38 14.23
CA PRO A 260 4.18 -5.97 14.55
C PRO A 260 5.29 -5.21 13.82
#